data_AF-A0AAE1TEF1-F1
#
_entry.id   AF-A0AAE1TEF1-F1
#
_cell.length_a   1.000
_cell.length_b   1.000
_cell.length_c   1.000
_cell.angle_alpha   90.00
_cell.angle_beta   90.00
_cell.angle_gamma   90.00
#
_symmetry.space_group_name_H-M   'P 1'
#
loop_
_entity.id
_entity.type
_entity.pdbx_description
1 polymer ?
#
loop_
_entity_poly.entity_id
_entity_poly.type
_entity_poly.pdbx_seq_one_letter_code
_entity_poly.pdbx_strand_id
1 'polypeptide(L)'
;MLSEVSRLLKIMTVRGSILERYKGRIYNTYCVFGNDGKLKAKHRKIHLFDIDIPGKITFMESKTLTVGEAPTIVATSLICCFTFHLITVMLLLLS
;
A
#
# COMPACT_ATOMS: atom_id res chain seq x y z
N MET A 1 15.26 5.59 6.03
CA MET A 1 14.77 6.76 5.26
C MET A 1 13.41 7.27 5.77
N LEU A 2 12.24 6.68 5.44
CA LEU A 2 10.94 7.27 5.86
C LEU A 2 10.70 7.31 7.38
N SER A 3 11.07 6.27 8.11
CA SER A 3 11.04 6.26 9.58
C SER A 3 11.83 7.43 10.19
N GLU A 4 13.00 7.72 9.61
CA GLU A 4 13.87 8.79 10.08
C GLU A 4 13.30 10.17 9.75
N VAL A 5 12.79 10.38 8.54
CA VAL A 5 12.10 11.62 8.14
C VAL A 5 10.89 11.88 9.05
N SER A 6 10.10 10.84 9.32
CA SER A 6 8.96 10.91 10.26
C SER A 6 9.39 11.42 11.64
N ARG A 7 10.48 10.88 12.18
CA ARG A 7 11.05 11.27 13.48
C ARG A 7 11.58 12.70 13.47
N LEU A 8 12.35 13.06 12.44
CA LEU A 8 13.01 14.37 12.33
C LEU A 8 12.00 15.51 12.18
N LEU A 9 10.98 15.31 11.34
CA LEU A 9 9.94 16.31 11.08
C LEU A 9 8.77 16.23 12.07
N LYS A 10 8.75 15.22 12.95
CA LYS A 10 7.65 14.93 13.89
C LYS A 10 6.29 14.80 13.19
N ILE A 11 6.29 14.18 12.01
CA ILE A 11 5.09 13.93 11.21
C ILE A 11 4.83 12.43 11.04
N MET A 12 3.56 12.08 10.93
CA MET A 12 3.13 10.76 10.51
C MET A 12 3.34 10.62 9.00
N THR A 13 3.95 9.53 8.55
CA THR A 13 4.12 9.26 7.13
C THR A 13 3.50 7.92 6.75
N VAL A 14 2.95 7.86 5.54
CA VAL A 14 2.50 6.62 4.92
C VAL A 14 3.44 6.32 3.78
N ARG A 15 4.16 5.20 3.87
CA ARG A 15 4.88 4.64 2.74
C ARG A 15 3.85 3.98 1.83
N GLY A 16 3.87 4.37 0.56
CA GLY A 16 3.07 3.77 -0.50
C GLY A 16 3.31 2.27 -0.70
N SER A 17 2.74 1.72 -1.77
CA SER A 17 2.79 0.30 -2.13
C SER A 17 4.22 -0.21 -2.23
N ILE A 18 4.57 -1.19 -1.39
CA ILE A 18 5.85 -1.90 -1.41
C ILE A 18 5.62 -3.40 -1.46
N LEU A 19 6.52 -4.13 -2.11
CA LEU A 19 6.49 -5.59 -2.10
C LEU A 19 7.09 -6.09 -0.78
N GLU A 20 6.27 -6.71 0.05
CA GLU A 20 6.69 -7.36 1.29
C GLU A 20 6.71 -8.87 1.10
N ARG A 21 7.85 -9.52 1.40
CA ARG A 21 7.92 -10.98 1.49
C ARG A 21 7.71 -11.43 2.93
N TYR A 22 6.74 -12.31 3.17
CA TYR A 22 6.42 -12.83 4.50
C TYR A 22 5.94 -14.29 4.39
N LYS A 23 6.56 -15.19 5.17
CA LYS A 23 6.26 -16.64 5.18
C LYS A 23 6.16 -17.25 3.77
N GLY A 24 7.12 -16.92 2.90
CA GLY A 24 7.19 -17.43 1.52
C GLY A 24 6.21 -16.78 0.53
N ARG A 25 5.33 -15.88 0.99
CA ARG A 25 4.37 -15.16 0.15
C ARG A 25 4.80 -13.71 -0.08
N ILE A 26 4.30 -13.10 -1.15
CA ILE A 26 4.60 -11.69 -1.50
C ILE A 26 3.30 -10.90 -1.38
N TYR A 27 3.33 -9.74 -0.73
CA TYR A 27 2.17 -8.88 -0.51
C TYR A 27 2.43 -7.47 -1.02
N ASN A 28 1.40 -6.83 -1.54
CA ASN A 28 1.39 -5.38 -1.69
C ASN A 28 1.09 -4.75 -0.30
N THR A 29 2.09 -4.09 0.29
CA THR A 29 2.03 -3.60 1.67
C THR A 29 2.24 -2.09 1.72
N TYR A 30 1.48 -1.42 2.57
CA TYR A 30 1.65 -0.03 2.92
C TYR A 30 2.08 0.05 4.38
N CYS A 31 3.08 0.87 4.67
CA CYS A 31 3.63 1.00 6.01
C CYS A 31 3.35 2.38 6.57
N VAL A 32 2.81 2.44 7.79
CA VAL A 32 2.49 3.69 8.45
C VAL A 32 3.51 3.93 9.56
N PHE A 33 4.24 5.04 9.47
CA PHE A 33 5.22 5.46 10.48
C PHE A 33 4.65 6.61 11.30
N GLY A 34 4.74 6.50 12.63
CA GLY A 34 4.37 7.56 13.56
C GLY A 34 5.34 8.74 13.52
N ASN A 35 4.98 9.83 14.20
CA ASN A 35 5.85 11.00 14.37
C ASN A 35 7.14 10.73 15.17
N ASP A 36 7.21 9.59 15.87
CA ASP A 36 8.41 9.07 16.53
C ASP A 36 9.29 8.23 15.60
N GLY A 37 8.86 8.05 14.35
CA GLY A 37 9.50 7.21 13.35
C GLY A 37 9.21 5.72 13.50
N LYS A 38 8.44 5.28 14.50
CA LYS A 38 8.13 3.86 14.68
C LYS A 38 7.05 3.41 13.73
N LEU A 39 7.15 2.15 13.29
CA LEU A 39 6.11 1.53 12.48
C LEU A 39 4.85 1.30 13.34
N LYS A 40 3.76 1.99 13.01
CA LYS A 40 2.48 1.86 13.71
C LYS A 40 1.60 0.77 13.14
N ALA A 41 1.61 0.60 11.82
CA ALA A 41 0.77 -0.39 11.16
C ALA A 41 1.34 -0.80 9.80
N LYS A 42 0.95 -2.00 9.37
CA LYS A 42 1.09 -2.47 8.00
C LYS A 42 -0.31 -2.78 7.46
N HIS A 43 -0.60 -2.26 6.28
CA HIS A 43 -1.81 -2.61 5.54
C HIS A 43 -1.40 -3.43 4.33
N ARG A 44 -1.90 -4.67 4.24
CA ARG A 44 -1.76 -5.50 3.03
C ARG A 44 -2.99 -5.31 2.16
N LYS A 45 -2.79 -5.02 0.89
CA LYS A 45 -3.85 -4.75 -0.07
C LYS A 45 -4.84 -5.92 -0.12
N ILE A 46 -6.10 -5.64 0.19
CA ILE A 46 -7.16 -6.66 0.29
C ILE A 46 -7.76 -6.92 -1.11
N HIS A 47 -7.93 -5.87 -1.91
CA HIS A 47 -8.42 -5.97 -3.27
C HIS A 47 -7.25 -5.88 -4.25
N LEU A 48 -6.82 -7.03 -4.79
CA LEU A 48 -5.81 -7.06 -5.84
C LEU A 48 -6.40 -6.58 -7.17
N PHE A 49 -5.54 -6.04 -8.03
CA PHE A 49 -5.94 -5.47 -9.30
C PHE A 49 -5.79 -6.50 -10.41
N ASP A 50 -6.90 -7.14 -10.72
CA ASP A 50 -7.01 -8.10 -11.81
C ASP A 50 -7.96 -7.51 -12.88
N ILE A 51 -7.42 -7.18 -14.05
CA ILE A 51 -8.18 -6.72 -15.22
C ILE A 51 -7.91 -7.67 -16.39
N ASP A 52 -8.97 -8.09 -17.05
CA ASP A 52 -8.90 -8.78 -18.34
C ASP A 52 -9.91 -8.15 -19.30
N ILE A 53 -9.40 -7.36 -20.24
CA ILE A 53 -10.18 -6.73 -21.30
C ILE A 53 -9.73 -7.36 -22.63
N PRO A 54 -10.56 -8.25 -23.21
CA PRO A 54 -10.23 -8.93 -24.45
C PRO A 54 -9.81 -7.96 -25.56
N GLY A 55 -8.67 -8.25 -26.19
CA GLY A 55 -8.13 -7.42 -27.27
C GLY A 55 -7.54 -6.06 -26.84
N LYS A 56 -7.49 -5.75 -25.54
CA LYS A 56 -6.86 -4.51 -25.03
C LYS A 56 -5.74 -4.80 -24.05
N ILE A 57 -6.09 -5.35 -22.88
CA ILE A 57 -5.13 -5.58 -21.80
C ILE A 57 -5.57 -6.68 -20.86
N THR A 58 -4.61 -7.51 -20.48
CA THR A 58 -4.74 -8.46 -19.37
C THR A 58 -3.64 -8.15 -18.35
N PHE A 59 -4.01 -7.85 -17.12
CA PHE A 59 -3.09 -7.62 -15.99
C PHE A 59 -3.66 -8.29 -14.75
N MET A 60 -2.94 -9.27 -14.20
CA MET A 60 -3.38 -10.09 -13.07
C MET A 60 -2.39 -9.95 -11.92
N GLU A 61 -2.60 -9.00 -11.01
CA GLU A 61 -1.77 -8.80 -9.82
C GLU A 61 -1.79 -10.04 -8.91
N SER A 62 -2.91 -10.75 -8.85
CA SER A 62 -3.11 -11.96 -8.03
C SER A 62 -2.25 -13.17 -8.43
N LYS A 63 -1.68 -13.19 -9.65
CA LYS A 63 -0.74 -14.25 -10.05
C LYS A 63 0.57 -14.21 -9.28
N THR A 64 0.94 -13.03 -8.76
CA THR A 64 2.23 -12.80 -8.10
C THR A 64 2.05 -12.42 -6.63
N LEU A 65 1.02 -11.64 -6.32
CA LEU A 65 0.79 -11.08 -4.99
C LEU A 65 -0.32 -11.82 -4.25
N THR A 66 -0.17 -11.88 -2.94
CA THR A 66 -1.13 -12.46 -2.01
C THR A 66 -2.04 -11.37 -1.44
N VAL A 67 -3.33 -11.68 -1.35
CA VAL A 67 -4.37 -10.85 -0.75
C VAL A 67 -4.11 -10.62 0.75
N GLY A 68 -4.35 -9.39 1.21
CA GLY A 68 -4.42 -9.04 2.63
C GLY A 68 -5.73 -9.47 3.29
N GLU A 69 -5.71 -9.68 4.61
CA GLU A 69 -6.81 -10.33 5.32
C GLU A 69 -7.88 -9.35 5.83
N ALA A 70 -7.50 -8.14 6.22
CA ALA A 70 -8.39 -7.22 6.94
C ALA A 70 -8.08 -5.74 6.71
N PRO A 71 -9.09 -4.86 6.80
CA PRO A 71 -8.88 -3.41 6.77
C PRO A 71 -7.99 -2.98 7.94
N THR A 72 -7.21 -1.93 7.72
CA THR A 72 -6.27 -1.41 8.72
C THR A 72 -6.69 -0.01 9.12
N ILE A 73 -7.04 0.15 10.40
CA ILE A 73 -7.41 1.44 10.98
C ILE A 73 -6.24 1.93 11.83
N VAL A 74 -5.84 3.18 11.62
CA VAL A 74 -4.78 3.80 12.41
C VAL A 74 -5.28 5.11 13.00
N ALA A 75 -5.24 5.23 14.32
CA ALA A 75 -5.52 6.47 15.00
C ALA A 75 -4.46 7.54 14.63
N THR A 76 -4.94 8.64 14.08
CA THR A 76 -4.18 9.81 13.64
C THR A 76 -4.85 11.08 14.17
N SER A 77 -4.04 12.09 14.49
CA SER A 77 -4.51 13.42 14.91
C SER A 77 -5.00 14.28 13.74
N LEU A 78 -4.67 13.90 12.50
CA LEU A 78 -5.13 14.54 11.26
C LEU A 78 -5.96 13.52 10.48
N ILE A 79 -7.19 13.87 10.12
CA ILE A 79 -8.03 13.06 9.23
C ILE A 79 -7.32 13.01 7.87
N CYS A 80 -6.64 11.89 7.59
CA CYS A 80 -6.09 11.61 6.28
C CYS A 80 -6.69 10.29 5.80
N CYS A 81 -7.81 10.40 5.08
CA CYS A 81 -8.47 9.26 4.46
C CYS A 81 -7.67 8.87 3.22
N PHE A 82 -6.61 8.09 3.41
CA PHE A 82 -5.90 7.48 2.28
C PHE A 82 -6.75 6.33 1.75
N THR A 83 -7.58 6.60 0.75
CA THR A 83 -8.18 5.54 -0.04
C THR A 83 -7.04 4.85 -0.80
N PHE A 84 -6.63 3.65 -0.39
CA PHE A 84 -5.63 2.83 -1.08
C PHE A 84 -6.11 2.31 -2.46
N HIS A 85 -7.04 3.00 -3.11
CA HIS A 85 -7.53 2.64 -4.43
C HIS A 85 -6.73 3.37 -5.53
N LEU A 86 -6.10 2.54 -6.37
CA LEU A 86 -6.03 2.64 -7.82
C LEU A 86 -5.07 3.57 -8.58
N ILE A 87 -4.31 4.49 -7.97
CA ILE A 87 -3.72 5.55 -8.84
C ILE A 87 -2.47 5.14 -9.65
N THR A 88 -1.65 4.17 -9.23
CA THR A 88 -0.36 3.94 -9.94
C THR A 88 -0.47 3.10 -11.22
N VAL A 89 -1.48 2.22 -11.36
CA VAL A 89 -1.65 1.41 -12.59
C VAL A 89 -2.54 2.11 -13.63
N MET A 90 -3.51 2.92 -13.22
CA MET A 90 -4.39 3.62 -14.17
C MET A 90 -3.65 4.71 -14.98
N LEU A 91 -2.65 5.38 -14.41
CA LEU A 91 -1.89 6.43 -15.10
C LEU A 91 -0.93 5.90 -16.17
N LEU A 92 -0.50 4.64 -16.09
CA LEU A 92 0.36 3.99 -17.09
C LEU A 92 -0.44 3.32 -18.22
N LEU A 93 -1.74 3.10 -18.03
CA LEU A 93 -2.62 2.45 -19.00
C LEU A 93 -3.47 3.43 -19.82
N LEU A 94 -3.43 4.72 -19.48
CA LEU A 94 -4.10 5.81 -20.19
C LEU A 94 -3.12 6.77 -20.89
N SER A 95 -1.83 6.41 -20.97
CA SER A 95 -0.77 7.15 -21.67
C SER A 95 -0.23 6.34 -22.84
#